data_AF-A0A7J7PWS8-F1
#
_entry.id   AF-A0A7J7PWS8-F1
#
_cell.length_a   1.000
_cell.length_b   1.000
_cell.length_c   1.000
_cell.angle_alpha   90.00
_cell.angle_beta   90.00
_cell.angle_gamma   90.00
#
_symmetry.space_group_name_H-M   'P 1'
#
loop_
_entity.id
_entity.type
_entity.pdbx_description
1 polymer ?
#
loop_
_entity_poly.entity_id
_entity_poly.type
_entity_poly.pdbx_seq_one_letter_code
_entity_poly.pdbx_strand_id
1 'polypeptide(L)'
;MSQQLASVTATVLAAPADGVAPALLLSITDSSSKGRTLGQYLVNAPEGVSRLMLEHKCRPGLHFKALFLSGCSAAEAGGLGGLLLRLKQDGNGAMQLVGPEGTGACLRASSRSSAGSTHRCTSARHSSSSSSSSSQAKELQLAAQAAAAVQQCLRCRLQTAECRW
;
A
#
# COMPACT_ATOMS: atom_id res chain seq x y z
N MET A 1 -26.36 21.06 14.06
CA MET A 1 -25.43 20.47 13.08
C MET A 1 -24.15 20.11 13.80
N SER A 2 -24.07 18.88 14.32
CA SER A 2 -22.94 18.41 15.12
C SER A 2 -21.79 18.06 14.17
N GLN A 3 -20.69 18.83 14.20
CA GLN A 3 -19.52 18.50 13.41
C GLN A 3 -18.86 17.25 14.00
N GLN A 4 -19.04 16.12 13.33
CA GLN A 4 -18.32 14.89 13.66
C GLN A 4 -16.89 15.06 13.15
N LEU A 5 -16.00 15.55 14.02
CA LEU A 5 -14.59 15.67 13.71
C LEU A 5 -14.00 14.26 13.56
N ALA A 6 -13.59 13.91 12.35
CA ALA A 6 -12.78 12.72 12.11
C ALA A 6 -11.30 13.15 12.14
N SER A 7 -10.46 12.38 12.82
CA SER A 7 -9.02 12.54 12.77
C SER A 7 -8.44 11.64 11.69
N VAL A 8 -7.47 12.15 10.94
CA VAL A 8 -6.77 11.39 9.89
C VAL A 8 -5.30 11.32 10.25
N THR A 9 -4.79 10.11 10.45
CA THR A 9 -3.37 9.85 10.65
C THR A 9 -2.79 9.26 9.37
N ALA A 10 -1.73 9.89 8.87
CA ALA A 10 -0.98 9.42 7.72
C ALA A 10 0.37 8.86 8.17
N THR A 11 0.60 7.57 7.96
CA THR A 11 1.85 6.89 8.28
C THR A 11 2.58 6.57 6.99
N VAL A 12 3.75 7.17 6.80
CA VAL A 12 4.63 6.86 5.67
C VAL A 12 5.40 5.60 6.00
N LEU A 13 5.32 4.60 5.12
CA LEU A 13 6.04 3.34 5.20
C LEU A 13 7.09 3.35 4.09
N ALA A 14 8.34 3.67 4.44
CA ALA A 14 9.44 3.69 3.50
C ALA A 14 10.70 3.16 4.17
N ALA A 15 11.42 2.28 3.48
CA ALA A 15 12.72 1.79 3.90
C ALA A 15 13.66 1.76 2.68
N PRO A 16 14.14 2.93 2.22
CA PRO A 16 14.93 3.03 1.00
C PRO A 16 16.27 2.29 1.10
N ALA A 17 16.82 2.16 2.31
CA ALA A 17 18.04 1.39 2.55
C ALA A 17 17.86 -0.12 2.28
N ASP A 18 16.64 -0.62 2.47
CA ASP A 18 16.25 -2.02 2.24
C ASP A 18 15.64 -2.22 0.85
N GLY A 19 15.61 -1.19 0.00
CA GLY A 19 15.02 -1.23 -1.34
C GLY A 19 13.49 -1.18 -1.35
N VAL A 20 12.85 -0.87 -0.22
CA VAL A 20 11.39 -0.75 -0.13
C VAL A 20 10.97 0.64 -0.58
N ALA A 21 10.27 0.71 -1.71
CA ALA A 21 9.64 1.94 -2.20
C ALA A 21 8.60 2.48 -1.19
N PRO A 22 8.23 3.78 -1.29
CA PRO A 22 7.32 4.39 -0.33
C PRO A 22 5.87 3.90 -0.49
N ALA A 23 5.22 3.68 0.64
CA ALA A 23 3.78 3.48 0.75
C ALA A 23 3.19 4.42 1.83
N LEU A 24 1.90 4.71 1.75
CA LEU A 24 1.21 5.58 2.70
C LEU A 24 0.00 4.88 3.30
N LEU A 25 0.02 4.64 4.60
CA LEU A 25 -1.12 4.11 5.35
C LEU A 25 -1.90 5.27 5.97
N LEU A 26 -3.13 5.46 5.50
CA LEU A 26 -4.08 6.41 6.05
C LEU A 26 -5.01 5.69 7.02
N SER A 27 -5.07 6.15 8.26
CA SER A 27 -6.01 5.67 9.27
C SER A 27 -6.95 6.81 9.66
N ILE A 28 -8.24 6.62 9.41
CA ILE A 28 -9.29 7.56 9.80
C ILE A 28 -9.88 7.07 11.12
N THR A 29 -9.86 7.90 12.14
CA THR A 29 -10.43 7.62 13.46
C THR A 29 -11.51 8.64 13.81
N ASP A 30 -12.52 8.21 14.54
CA ASP A 30 -13.54 9.11 15.07
C ASP A 30 -12.98 9.89 16.27
N SER A 31 -12.97 11.22 16.20
CA SER A 31 -12.54 12.05 17.34
C SER A 31 -13.60 12.09 18.44
N SER A 32 -14.84 11.69 18.16
CA SER A 32 -15.95 11.77 19.12
C SER A 32 -16.08 10.55 20.03
N SER A 33 -15.59 9.37 19.62
CA SER A 33 -15.84 8.11 20.33
C SER A 33 -14.58 7.25 20.48
N LYS A 34 -13.89 7.38 21.62
CA LYS A 34 -12.81 6.48 22.09
C LYS A 34 -11.71 6.11 21.08
N GLY A 35 -11.48 6.90 20.02
CA GLY A 35 -10.48 6.60 19.00
C GLY A 35 -10.81 5.40 18.11
N ARG A 36 -12.10 5.11 17.87
CA ARG A 36 -12.51 4.03 16.97
C ARG A 36 -12.01 4.29 15.55
N THR A 37 -11.34 3.31 14.95
CA THR A 37 -10.93 3.35 13.53
C THR A 37 -12.15 3.21 12.63
N LEU A 38 -12.43 4.25 11.84
CA LEU A 38 -13.52 4.30 10.86
C LEU A 38 -13.15 3.63 9.53
N GLY A 39 -11.86 3.63 9.21
CA GLY A 39 -11.35 2.99 8.00
C GLY A 39 -9.85 3.19 7.86
N GLN A 40 -9.22 2.23 7.19
CA GLN A 40 -7.82 2.31 6.78
C GLN A 40 -7.71 2.15 5.27
N TYR A 41 -6.82 2.94 4.70
CA TYR A 41 -6.54 2.97 3.28
C TYR A 41 -5.04 2.94 3.07
N LEU A 42 -4.57 2.17 2.12
CA LEU A 42 -3.15 2.14 1.76
C LEU A 42 -2.98 2.76 0.37
N VAL A 43 -1.92 3.53 0.19
CA VAL A 43 -1.47 3.99 -1.12
C VAL A 43 -0.15 3.29 -1.43
N ASN A 44 -0.12 2.62 -2.57
CA ASN A 44 0.93 1.74 -3.05
C ASN A 44 1.20 0.52 -2.15
N ALA A 45 1.56 -0.58 -2.79
CA ALA A 45 2.02 -1.81 -2.18
C ALA A 45 3.36 -2.24 -2.81
N PRO A 46 4.47 -1.56 -2.49
CA PRO A 46 5.80 -1.90 -2.97
C PRO A 46 6.25 -3.26 -2.45
N GLU A 47 7.22 -3.85 -3.14
CA GLU A 47 7.86 -5.09 -2.68
C GLU A 47 8.42 -4.93 -1.26
N GLY A 48 8.16 -5.92 -0.39
CA GLY A 48 8.60 -5.90 1.01
C GLY A 48 7.74 -5.08 1.98
N VAL A 49 6.72 -4.32 1.51
CA VAL A 49 5.88 -3.49 2.40
C VAL A 49 5.18 -4.31 3.49
N SER A 50 4.71 -5.51 3.18
CA SER A 50 4.05 -6.38 4.16
C SER A 50 4.99 -6.80 5.28
N ARG A 51 6.27 -7.03 4.96
CA ARG A 51 7.32 -7.31 5.93
C ARG A 51 7.60 -6.07 6.79
N LEU A 52 7.76 -4.91 6.17
CA LEU A 52 8.00 -3.64 6.87
C LEU A 52 6.86 -3.31 7.86
N MET A 53 5.60 -3.52 7.46
CA MET A 53 4.43 -3.36 8.33
C MET A 53 4.48 -4.28 9.56
N LEU A 54 5.01 -5.50 9.41
CA LEU A 54 5.17 -6.43 10.53
C LEU A 54 6.28 -5.99 11.48
N GLU A 55 7.44 -5.60 10.93
CA GLU A 55 8.61 -5.17 11.69
C GLU A 55 8.30 -3.93 12.55
N HIS A 56 7.60 -2.95 11.97
CA HIS A 56 7.23 -1.71 12.66
C HIS A 56 5.88 -1.77 13.40
N LYS A 57 5.23 -2.94 13.46
CA LYS A 57 3.92 -3.14 14.11
C LYS A 57 2.81 -2.23 13.54
N CYS A 58 2.97 -1.73 12.32
CA CYS A 58 1.98 -0.92 11.60
C CYS A 58 1.03 -1.82 10.79
N ARG A 59 0.37 -2.77 11.46
CA ARG A 59 -0.50 -3.74 10.78
C ARG A 59 -1.82 -3.08 10.34
N PRO A 60 -2.28 -3.31 9.09
CA PRO A 60 -3.62 -2.94 8.68
C PRO A 60 -4.61 -3.82 9.45
N GLY A 61 -5.50 -3.21 10.22
CA GLY A 61 -6.50 -3.91 11.02
C GLY A 61 -7.72 -4.32 10.20
N LEU A 62 -8.73 -4.84 10.90
CA LEU A 62 -10.02 -5.31 10.34
C LEU A 62 -10.84 -4.23 9.61
N HIS A 63 -10.41 -2.97 9.70
CA HIS A 63 -11.04 -1.82 9.04
C HIS A 63 -10.32 -1.41 7.75
N PHE A 64 -9.46 -2.26 7.20
CA PHE A 64 -8.80 -2.03 5.92
C PHE A 64 -9.80 -2.10 4.76
N LYS A 65 -10.04 -0.97 4.09
CA LYS A 65 -11.12 -0.82 3.11
C LYS A 65 -10.63 -0.82 1.67
N ALA A 66 -9.58 -0.04 1.38
CA ALA A 66 -9.09 0.07 0.02
C ALA A 66 -7.56 0.24 -0.08
N LEU A 67 -7.02 -0.25 -1.18
CA LEU A 67 -5.65 -0.02 -1.63
C LEU A 67 -5.71 0.78 -2.92
N PHE A 68 -5.04 1.93 -2.94
CA PHE A 68 -4.87 2.78 -4.10
C PHE A 68 -3.49 2.54 -4.70
N LEU A 69 -3.43 2.15 -5.97
CA LEU A 69 -2.18 2.04 -6.71
C LEU A 69 -2.03 3.28 -7.58
N SER A 70 -0.90 3.98 -7.46
CA SER A 70 -0.57 5.08 -8.37
C SER A 70 -0.19 4.59 -9.77
N GLY A 71 0.28 3.34 -9.88
CA GLY A 71 0.70 2.69 -11.11
C GLY A 71 0.84 1.18 -10.93
N CYS A 72 1.19 0.50 -12.02
CA CYS A 72 1.32 -0.96 -12.09
C CYS A 72 2.79 -1.41 -12.06
N SER A 73 3.73 -0.53 -11.73
CA SER A 73 5.16 -0.87 -11.66
C SER A 73 5.48 -1.70 -10.40
N ALA A 74 6.65 -2.34 -10.37
CA ALA A 74 7.10 -3.09 -9.19
C ALA A 74 7.22 -2.21 -7.94
N ALA A 75 7.58 -0.93 -8.11
CA ALA A 75 7.67 0.04 -7.03
C ALA A 75 6.30 0.41 -6.43
N GLU A 76 5.20 0.14 -7.14
CA GLU A 76 3.86 0.53 -6.69
C GLU A 76 3.00 -0.68 -6.34
N ALA A 77 3.19 -1.81 -7.02
CA ALA A 77 2.34 -3.00 -6.90
C ALA A 77 3.10 -4.32 -6.68
N GLY A 78 4.44 -4.29 -6.61
CA GLY A 78 5.26 -5.50 -6.51
C GLY A 78 5.00 -6.33 -5.25
N GLY A 79 4.63 -5.69 -4.14
CA GLY A 79 4.29 -6.34 -2.87
C GLY A 79 2.81 -6.73 -2.73
N LEU A 80 1.98 -6.47 -3.75
CA LEU A 80 0.54 -6.71 -3.69
C LEU A 80 0.21 -8.15 -3.30
N GLY A 81 0.86 -9.14 -3.92
CA GLY A 81 0.62 -10.55 -3.61
C GLY A 81 0.93 -10.93 -2.16
N GLY A 82 2.05 -10.46 -1.62
CA GLY A 82 2.45 -10.71 -0.23
C GLY A 82 1.52 -10.01 0.77
N LEU A 83 1.09 -8.78 0.46
CA LEU A 83 0.12 -8.05 1.26
C LEU A 83 -1.26 -8.74 1.25
N LEU A 84 -1.73 -9.17 0.08
CA LEU A 84 -2.99 -9.87 -0.10
C LEU A 84 -3.04 -11.17 0.73
N LEU A 85 -2.02 -12.01 0.62
CA LEU A 85 -1.91 -13.23 1.44
C LEU A 85 -1.95 -12.91 2.93
N ARG A 86 -1.29 -11.83 3.34
CA ARG A 86 -1.25 -11.42 4.73
C ARG A 86 -2.61 -10.95 5.24
N LEU A 87 -3.30 -10.10 4.48
CA LEU A 87 -4.65 -9.63 4.83
C LEU A 87 -5.64 -10.79 4.95
N LYS A 88 -5.50 -11.82 4.11
CA LYS A 88 -6.28 -13.06 4.23
C LYS A 88 -6.01 -13.78 5.55
N GLN A 89 -4.73 -13.91 5.94
CA GLN A 89 -4.34 -14.53 7.21
C GLN A 89 -4.80 -13.72 8.44
N ASP A 90 -4.78 -12.39 8.35
CA ASP A 90 -5.22 -11.50 9.41
C ASP A 90 -6.76 -11.41 9.51
N GLY A 91 -7.50 -12.12 8.65
CA GLY A 91 -8.97 -12.26 8.72
C GLY A 91 -9.75 -11.10 8.10
N ASN A 92 -9.13 -10.27 7.27
CA ASN A 92 -9.85 -9.22 6.55
C ASN A 92 -10.81 -9.86 5.54
N GLY A 93 -12.06 -9.40 5.48
CA GLY A 93 -13.11 -10.03 4.66
C GLY A 93 -13.13 -9.58 3.20
N ALA A 94 -12.89 -8.30 2.94
CA ALA A 94 -12.86 -7.75 1.59
C ALA A 94 -12.04 -6.45 1.54
N MET A 95 -11.55 -6.11 0.36
CA MET A 95 -10.87 -4.85 0.09
C MET A 95 -11.11 -4.41 -1.35
N GLN A 96 -11.26 -3.11 -1.58
CA GLN A 96 -11.23 -2.53 -2.92
C GLN A 96 -9.79 -2.20 -3.34
N LEU A 97 -9.41 -2.65 -4.52
CA LEU A 97 -8.21 -2.23 -5.21
C LEU A 97 -8.59 -1.18 -6.26
N VAL A 98 -7.97 -0.02 -6.19
CA VAL A 98 -8.26 1.10 -7.08
C VAL A 98 -6.95 1.56 -7.70
N GLY A 99 -6.92 1.75 -9.01
CA GLY A 99 -5.70 2.21 -9.67
C GLY A 99 -5.89 2.43 -11.17
N PRO A 100 -4.80 2.69 -11.90
CA PRO A 100 -4.86 2.91 -13.34
C PRO A 100 -5.16 1.61 -14.10
N GLU A 101 -5.27 1.71 -15.42
CA GLU A 101 -5.45 0.55 -16.28
C GLU A 101 -4.39 -0.54 -16.03
N GLY A 102 -4.85 -1.80 -16.01
CA GLY A 102 -3.98 -2.94 -15.69
C GLY A 102 -3.99 -3.34 -14.21
N THR A 103 -4.55 -2.53 -13.31
CA THR A 103 -4.71 -2.86 -11.88
C THR A 103 -5.43 -4.19 -11.67
N GLY A 104 -6.50 -4.45 -12.43
CA GLY A 104 -7.19 -5.73 -12.39
C GLY A 104 -6.34 -6.91 -12.88
N ALA A 105 -5.39 -6.68 -13.80
CA ALA A 105 -4.46 -7.71 -14.25
C ALA A 105 -3.40 -8.01 -13.18
N CYS A 106 -2.87 -7.00 -12.49
CA CYS A 106 -1.96 -7.15 -11.35
C CYS A 106 -2.60 -7.97 -10.22
N LEU A 107 -3.88 -7.73 -9.94
CA LEU A 107 -4.63 -8.49 -8.97
C LEU A 107 -4.77 -9.96 -9.39
N ARG A 108 -5.18 -10.22 -10.64
CA ARG A 108 -5.33 -11.58 -11.17
C ARG A 108 -4.01 -12.34 -11.23
N ALA A 109 -2.91 -11.65 -11.55
CA ALA A 109 -1.58 -12.26 -11.54
C ALA A 109 -1.20 -12.68 -10.10
N SER A 110 -1.42 -11.78 -9.14
CA SER A 110 -1.13 -12.03 -7.72
C SER A 110 -1.98 -13.16 -7.12
N SER A 111 -3.26 -13.26 -7.51
CA SER A 111 -4.16 -14.33 -7.05
C SER A 111 -3.88 -15.69 -7.69
N ARG A 112 -3.39 -15.74 -8.94
CA ARG A 112 -2.97 -16.99 -9.59
C ARG A 112 -1.69 -17.56 -8.99
N SER A 113 -0.71 -16.71 -8.67
CA SER A 113 0.54 -17.15 -8.05
C SER A 113 0.35 -17.68 -6.63
N SER A 114 -0.73 -17.29 -5.94
CA SER A 114 -1.08 -17.78 -4.60
C SER A 114 -1.92 -19.07 -4.60
N ALA A 115 -2.39 -19.54 -5.76
CA ALA A 115 -3.14 -20.80 -5.91
C ALA A 115 -2.26 -22.04 -6.15
N GLY A 116 -0.95 -21.95 -5.91
CA GLY A 116 0.01 -23.03 -6.15
C GLY A 116 0.96 -22.66 -7.26
N SER A 117 2.06 -22.01 -6.90
CA SER A 117 3.23 -21.96 -7.76
C SER A 117 4.47 -22.11 -6.90
N THR A 118 4.93 -23.35 -6.90
CA THR A 118 6.31 -23.79 -6.77
C THR A 118 7.29 -22.71 -7.25
N HIS A 119 8.24 -22.40 -6.39
CA HIS A 119 9.43 -21.59 -6.59
C HIS A 119 9.80 -21.35 -8.07
N ARG A 120 9.58 -20.12 -8.56
CA ARG A 120 10.31 -19.61 -9.71
C ARG A 120 11.22 -18.48 -9.23
N CYS A 121 12.44 -18.86 -8.87
CA CYS A 121 13.51 -17.92 -8.57
C CYS A 121 13.86 -17.15 -9.86
N THR A 122 13.34 -15.93 -10.01
CA THR A 122 13.88 -14.98 -10.98
C THR A 122 14.89 -14.10 -10.24
N SER A 123 16.16 -14.46 -10.33
CA SER A 123 17.28 -13.59 -9.97
C SER A 123 17.19 -12.29 -10.76
N ALA A 124 16.86 -11.18 -10.11
CA ALA A 124 17.10 -9.84 -10.64
C ALA A 124 18.39 -9.31 -10.00
N ARG A 125 19.49 -9.39 -10.75
CA ARG A 125 20.73 -8.65 -10.46
C ARG A 125 20.43 -7.17 -10.47
N HIS A 126 20.80 -6.43 -9.43
CA HIS A 126 21.03 -4.99 -9.55
C HIS A 126 22.32 -4.56 -8.86
N SER A 127 23.13 -3.91 -9.67
CA SER A 127 24.42 -3.31 -9.41
C SER A 127 24.27 -2.12 -8.45
N SER A 128 25.22 -2.03 -7.54
CA SER A 128 25.42 -0.93 -6.60
C SER A 128 25.74 0.39 -7.31
N SER A 129 25.16 1.50 -6.82
CA SER A 129 25.89 2.76 -6.70
C SER A 129 25.27 3.62 -5.59
N SER A 130 26.15 4.04 -4.69
CA SER A 130 25.89 4.81 -3.48
C SER A 130 25.92 6.31 -3.75
N SER A 131 25.03 7.07 -3.11
CA SER A 131 25.34 8.45 -2.71
C SER A 131 24.40 8.90 -1.57
N SER A 132 25.04 9.12 -0.43
CA SER A 132 24.48 9.51 0.86
C SER A 132 24.16 11.00 0.91
N SER A 133 23.43 11.43 1.94
CA SER A 133 23.16 12.81 2.40
C SER A 133 21.94 13.56 1.80
N SER A 134 20.76 13.37 2.40
CA SER A 134 19.60 14.32 2.50
C SER A 134 18.28 13.64 2.97
N SER A 135 18.35 12.72 3.94
CA SER A 135 17.28 11.75 4.20
C SER A 135 15.92 12.35 4.62
N GLN A 136 15.89 13.42 5.42
CA GLN A 136 14.62 14.02 5.87
C GLN A 136 13.91 14.87 4.82
N ALA A 137 14.66 15.60 3.98
CA ALA A 137 14.08 16.37 2.88
C ALA A 137 13.53 15.43 1.79
N LYS A 138 14.24 14.32 1.53
CA LYS A 138 13.79 13.28 0.59
C LYS A 138 12.50 12.61 1.05
N GLU A 139 12.34 12.34 2.35
CA GLU A 139 11.16 11.65 2.89
C GLU A 139 9.87 12.49 2.73
N LEU A 140 9.92 13.78 3.01
CA LEU A 140 8.82 14.72 2.75
C LEU A 140 8.52 14.85 1.24
N GLN A 141 9.55 14.84 0.41
CA GLN A 141 9.41 14.95 -1.04
C GLN A 141 8.84 13.67 -1.68
N LEU A 142 9.18 12.49 -1.13
CA LEU A 142 8.60 11.19 -1.49
C LEU A 142 7.13 11.08 -1.04
N ALA A 143 6.80 11.59 0.15
CA ALA A 143 5.41 11.66 0.61
C ALA A 143 4.58 12.63 -0.26
N ALA A 144 5.16 13.77 -0.66
CA ALA A 144 4.53 14.70 -1.59
C ALA A 144 4.34 14.09 -2.99
N GLN A 145 5.30 13.28 -3.48
CA GLN A 145 5.16 12.53 -4.73
C GLN A 145 4.06 11.47 -4.63
N ALA A 146 3.96 10.74 -3.52
CA ALA A 146 2.87 9.78 -3.30
C ALA A 146 1.50 10.49 -3.25
N ALA A 147 1.41 11.65 -2.58
CA ALA A 147 0.19 12.46 -2.54
C ALA A 147 -0.19 13.04 -3.92
N ALA A 148 0.80 13.50 -4.70
CA ALA A 148 0.60 13.96 -6.07
C ALA A 148 0.16 12.82 -6.98
N ALA A 149 0.72 11.63 -6.79
CA ALA A 149 0.33 10.43 -7.53
C ALA A 149 -1.12 10.03 -7.19
N VAL A 150 -1.58 10.20 -5.95
CA VAL A 150 -3.00 10.02 -5.56
C VAL A 150 -3.89 11.05 -6.26
N GLN A 151 -3.51 12.34 -6.28
CA GLN A 151 -4.26 13.38 -7.00
C GLN A 151 -4.33 13.11 -8.51
N GLN A 152 -3.27 12.58 -9.09
CA GLN A 152 -3.20 12.22 -10.51
C GLN A 152 -4.02 10.95 -10.80
N CYS A 153 -4.01 9.98 -9.91
CA CYS A 153 -4.86 8.79 -9.99
C CYS A 153 -6.34 9.17 -9.92
N LEU A 154 -6.73 10.08 -9.00
CA LEU A 154 -8.09 10.63 -8.90
C LEU A 154 -8.54 11.38 -10.17
N ARG A 155 -7.61 11.87 -10.99
CA ARG A 155 -7.90 12.55 -12.28
C ARG A 155 -8.00 11.60 -13.47
N CYS A 156 -7.37 10.42 -13.41
CA CYS A 156 -7.44 9.42 -14.46
C CYS A 156 -8.68 8.52 -14.28
N ARG A 157 -9.17 7.89 -15.35
CA ARG A 157 -10.24 6.87 -15.27
C ARG A 157 -9.76 5.69 -14.42
N LEU A 158 -10.07 5.74 -13.13
CA LEU A 158 -9.72 4.68 -12.19
C LEU A 158 -10.48 3.39 -12.52
N GLN A 159 -9.75 2.28 -12.55
CA GLN A 159 -10.35 0.96 -12.50
C GLN A 159 -10.49 0.55 -11.04
N THR A 160 -11.68 0.05 -10.68
CA THR A 160 -11.95 -0.55 -9.38
C THR A 160 -12.02 -2.07 -9.54
N ALA A 161 -11.35 -2.79 -8.65
CA ALA A 161 -11.42 -4.24 -8.54
C ALA A 161 -11.69 -4.61 -7.09
N GLU A 162 -12.63 -5.51 -6.84
CA GLU A 162 -12.94 -5.96 -5.48
C GLU A 162 -12.25 -7.29 -5.19
N CYS A 163 -11.52 -7.35 -4.08
CA CYS A 163 -10.91 -8.56 -3.55
C CYS A 163 -11.80 -9.12 -2.43
N ARG A 164 -12.32 -10.33 -2.62
CA ARG A 164 -12.96 -11.14 -1.57
C ARG A 164 -12.19 -12.45 -1.40
N TRP A 165 -12.13 -12.95 -0.17
CA TRP A 165 -11.28 -14.08 0.21
C TRP A 165 -11.98 -15.43 0.27
#